data_AF-A0A8T6RK27-F1
#
_entry.id   AF-A0A8T6RK27-F1
#
_cell.length_a   1.000
_cell.length_b   1.000
_cell.length_c   1.000
_cell.angle_alpha   90.00
_cell.angle_beta   90.00
_cell.angle_gamma   90.00
#
_symmetry.space_group_name_H-M   'P 1'
#
loop_
_entity.id
_entity.type
_entity.pdbx_description
1 polymer ?
#
loop_
_entity_poly.entity_id
_entity_poly.type
_entity_poly.pdbx_seq_one_letter_code
_entity_poly.pdbx_strand_id
1 'polypeptide(L)'
;MKELADLKEYLVNKSEELKKKIYEYQKELHLLEEAMKKVDNLLSSHSFTPAKELYDIMKKPSTPSKSLDTPLEEISSDKSELIIFEDLILGKINVDEKKIEITISDELQMTGEEPPFKSFFIKKFMTELENEDKELLNINKIKKDEEISFFLEKNKDKLLEKIQISNYRNNIRKEKIIKAISWSLRTIFQKK
;
A
#
# COMPACT_ATOMS: atom_id res chain seq x y z
N MET A 1 43.72 23.32 -17.66
CA MET A 1 43.89 23.06 -16.20
C MET A 1 42.92 23.85 -15.34
N LYS A 2 42.62 25.13 -15.65
CA LYS A 2 41.71 25.97 -14.85
C LYS A 2 40.27 25.42 -14.77
N GLU A 3 39.69 25.03 -15.90
CA GLU A 3 38.32 24.46 -15.97
C GLU A 3 38.14 23.16 -15.16
N LEU A 4 39.18 22.34 -15.05
CA LEU A 4 39.13 21.09 -14.28
C LEU A 4 39.14 21.37 -12.77
N ALA A 5 39.85 22.41 -12.34
CA ALA A 5 39.87 22.85 -10.96
C ALA A 5 38.50 23.43 -10.55
N ASP A 6 37.92 24.27 -11.40
CA ASP A 6 36.60 24.88 -11.19
C ASP A 6 35.49 23.81 -11.12
N LEU A 7 35.54 22.79 -11.98
CA LEU A 7 34.60 21.67 -11.93
C LEU A 7 34.74 20.83 -10.66
N LYS A 8 35.97 20.57 -10.21
CA LYS A 8 36.22 19.84 -8.97
C LYS A 8 35.68 20.61 -7.76
N GLU A 9 35.88 21.92 -7.72
CA GLU A 9 35.34 22.80 -6.68
C GLU A 9 33.81 22.78 -6.66
N TYR A 10 33.15 22.89 -7.82
CA TYR A 10 31.70 22.77 -7.94
C TYR A 10 31.17 21.43 -7.39
N LEU A 11 31.80 20.30 -7.75
CA LEU A 11 31.38 18.98 -7.30
C LEU A 11 31.55 18.79 -5.80
N VAL A 12 32.63 19.31 -5.21
CA VAL A 12 32.86 19.27 -3.76
C VAL A 12 31.79 20.08 -3.03
N ASN A 13 31.54 21.31 -3.47
CA ASN A 13 30.52 22.17 -2.88
C ASN A 13 29.12 21.54 -2.99
N LYS A 14 28.78 20.95 -4.14
CA LYS A 14 27.49 20.28 -4.34
C LYS A 14 27.36 19.03 -3.46
N SER A 15 28.43 18.26 -3.31
CA SER A 15 28.49 17.11 -2.40
C SER A 15 28.25 17.56 -0.96
N GLU A 16 28.87 18.64 -0.50
CA GLU A 16 28.66 19.17 0.85
C GLU A 16 27.24 19.68 1.08
N GLU A 17 26.66 20.38 0.10
CA GLU A 17 25.27 20.85 0.14
C GLU A 17 24.30 19.67 0.28
N LEU A 18 24.49 18.61 -0.53
CA LEU A 18 23.65 17.43 -0.49
C LEU A 18 23.79 16.67 0.84
N LYS A 19 25.01 16.57 1.39
CA LYS A 19 25.24 15.97 2.71
C LYS A 19 24.51 16.72 3.81
N LYS A 20 24.50 18.06 3.78
CA LYS A 20 23.74 18.88 4.74
C LYS A 20 22.25 18.61 4.65
N LYS A 21 21.69 18.57 3.44
CA LYS A 21 20.26 18.25 3.21
C LYS A 21 19.89 16.87 3.73
N ILE A 22 20.74 15.86 3.47
CA ILE A 22 20.53 14.50 4.00
C ILE A 22 20.46 14.52 5.52
N TYR A 23 21.38 15.23 6.18
CA TYR A 23 21.39 15.36 7.63
C TYR A 23 20.12 16.04 8.18
N GLU A 24 19.66 17.11 7.54
CA GLU A 24 18.42 17.80 7.93
C GLU A 24 17.19 16.89 7.80
N TYR A 25 17.06 16.17 6.68
CA TYR A 25 15.95 15.23 6.48
C TYR A 25 16.01 14.05 7.45
N GLN A 26 17.20 13.54 7.77
CA GLN A 26 17.36 12.49 8.79
C GLN A 26 16.92 12.97 10.17
N LYS A 27 17.24 14.22 10.53
CA LYS A 27 16.80 14.83 11.79
C LYS A 27 15.29 15.01 11.85
N GLU A 28 14.69 15.47 10.75
CA GLU A 28 13.24 15.64 10.65
C GLU A 28 12.50 14.29 10.76
N LEU A 29 13.00 13.25 10.08
CA LEU A 29 12.50 11.89 10.20
C LEU A 29 12.54 11.38 11.64
N HIS A 30 13.69 11.53 12.32
CA HIS A 30 13.84 11.11 13.71
C HIS A 30 12.83 11.80 14.63
N LEU A 31 12.61 13.11 14.45
CA LEU A 31 11.64 13.85 15.24
C LEU A 31 10.20 13.34 15.02
N LEU A 32 9.86 13.04 13.77
CA LEU A 32 8.54 12.53 13.42
C LEU A 32 8.30 11.12 13.99
N GLU A 33 9.30 10.24 13.91
CA GLU A 33 9.26 8.91 14.52
C GLU A 33 9.08 8.97 16.04
N GLU A 34 9.77 9.89 16.72
CA GLU A 34 9.59 10.11 18.16
C GLU A 34 8.19 10.64 18.49
N ALA A 35 7.64 11.52 17.66
CA ALA A 35 6.28 12.02 17.82
C ALA A 35 5.25 10.90 17.64
N MET A 36 5.41 10.05 16.62
CA MET A 36 4.55 8.89 16.42
C MET A 36 4.58 7.93 17.61
N LYS A 37 5.77 7.57 18.10
CA LYS A 37 5.90 6.71 19.31
C LYS A 37 5.18 7.29 20.53
N LYS A 38 5.19 8.62 20.69
CA LYS A 38 4.44 9.27 21.78
C LYS A 38 2.93 9.15 21.59
N VAL A 39 2.45 9.29 20.35
CA VAL A 39 1.03 9.09 20.02
C VAL A 39 0.62 7.64 20.28
N ASP A 40 1.42 6.66 19.85
CA ASP A 40 1.14 5.23 20.06
C ASP A 40 1.09 4.88 21.56
N ASN A 41 2.00 5.44 22.36
CA ASN A 41 2.00 5.28 23.81
C ASN A 41 0.75 5.91 24.47
N LEU A 42 0.24 7.02 23.94
CA LEU A 42 -1.00 7.63 24.43
C LEU A 42 -2.22 6.82 24.01
N LEU A 43 -2.29 6.35 22.76
CA LEU A 43 -3.38 5.52 22.25
C LEU A 43 -3.46 4.19 22.99
N SER A 44 -2.33 3.51 23.20
CA SER A 44 -2.30 2.27 24.00
C SER A 44 -2.75 2.51 25.44
N SER A 45 -2.41 3.65 26.06
CA SER A 45 -2.89 3.99 27.41
C SER A 45 -4.40 4.26 27.50
N HIS A 46 -5.04 4.69 26.40
CA HIS A 46 -6.49 4.91 26.32
C HIS A 46 -7.27 3.70 25.79
N SER A 47 -6.62 2.68 25.23
CA SER A 47 -7.27 1.52 24.60
C SER A 47 -7.46 0.31 25.54
N PHE A 48 -7.03 0.39 26.80
CA PHE A 48 -7.30 -0.66 27.79
C PHE A 48 -8.51 -0.31 28.68
N THR A 49 -9.72 -0.54 28.19
CA THR A 49 -10.86 -0.84 29.06
C THR A 49 -10.90 -2.37 29.29
N PRO A 50 -10.85 -2.86 30.54
CA PRO A 50 -10.98 -4.27 30.82
C PRO A 50 -12.31 -4.82 30.28
N ALA A 51 -12.25 -5.96 29.57
CA ALA A 51 -13.36 -6.62 28.86
C ALA A 51 -14.61 -6.98 29.71
N LYS A 52 -14.63 -6.62 30.99
CA LYS A 52 -15.73 -6.86 31.92
C LYS A 52 -16.84 -5.79 31.83
N GLU A 53 -16.56 -4.62 31.27
CA GLU A 53 -17.55 -3.52 31.13
C GLU A 53 -18.33 -3.52 29.80
N LEU A 54 -17.90 -4.30 28.80
CA LEU A 54 -18.57 -4.37 27.49
C LEU A 54 -19.88 -5.18 27.49
N TYR A 55 -20.16 -5.97 28.53
CA TYR A 55 -21.38 -6.77 28.61
C TYR A 55 -22.65 -5.95 28.88
N ASP A 56 -22.55 -4.73 29.41
CA ASP A 56 -23.71 -3.88 29.70
C ASP A 56 -24.14 -2.99 28.52
N ILE A 57 -23.29 -2.83 27.50
CA ILE A 57 -23.55 -1.94 26.36
C ILE A 57 -24.29 -2.66 25.22
N MET A 58 -24.27 -4.00 25.17
CA MET A 58 -24.85 -4.80 24.07
C MET A 58 -26.39 -4.95 24.11
N LYS A 59 -27.13 -4.19 24.93
CA LYS A 59 -28.60 -4.26 25.04
C LYS A 59 -29.35 -2.98 24.64
N LYS A 60 -29.22 -2.52 23.39
CA LYS A 60 -30.34 -2.07 22.50
C LYS A 60 -29.82 -1.38 21.22
N PRO A 61 -30.59 -1.39 20.11
CA PRO A 61 -30.13 -1.01 18.77
C PRO A 61 -30.54 0.41 18.37
N SER A 62 -29.71 1.07 17.56
CA SER A 62 -30.13 2.11 16.59
C SER A 62 -28.99 2.49 15.64
N THR A 63 -29.27 2.35 14.34
CA THR A 63 -28.60 2.94 13.17
C THR A 63 -28.69 4.49 13.16
N PRO A 64 -28.19 5.22 12.14
CA PRO A 64 -26.82 5.29 11.61
C PRO A 64 -26.31 6.76 11.57
N SER A 65 -25.01 7.03 11.77
CA SER A 65 -24.45 8.36 11.45
C SER A 65 -22.95 8.33 11.17
N LYS A 66 -22.63 8.38 9.87
CA LYS A 66 -21.62 9.23 9.22
C LYS A 66 -20.50 9.79 10.13
N SER A 67 -19.31 9.24 9.99
CA SER A 67 -18.05 9.98 10.09
C SER A 67 -16.99 9.31 9.23
N LEU A 68 -16.53 10.04 8.21
CA LEU A 68 -15.18 9.88 7.68
C LEU A 68 -14.24 10.00 8.88
N ASP A 69 -13.39 8.99 9.11
CA ASP A 69 -12.00 9.15 9.55
C ASP A 69 -11.36 7.76 9.64
N THR A 70 -10.19 7.65 8.99
CA THR A 70 -9.27 6.51 8.99
C THR A 70 -8.99 5.97 10.40
N PRO A 71 -8.92 4.65 10.56
CA PRO A 71 -7.65 4.07 11.01
C PRO A 71 -7.11 2.99 10.04
N LEU A 72 -5.89 3.22 9.56
CA LEU A 72 -5.03 2.21 8.96
C LEU A 72 -3.98 1.86 10.01
N GLU A 73 -4.26 0.86 10.85
CA GLU A 73 -3.25 0.22 11.68
C GLU A 73 -3.47 -1.30 11.58
N GLU A 74 -2.49 -1.99 11.01
CA GLU A 74 -1.66 -2.95 11.75
C GLU A 74 -0.59 -3.50 10.80
N ILE A 75 0.64 -2.99 10.99
CA ILE A 75 1.86 -3.52 10.37
C ILE A 75 2.35 -4.63 11.29
N SER A 76 1.99 -5.88 11.00
CA SER A 76 2.55 -7.05 11.66
C SER A 76 3.37 -7.87 10.67
N SER A 77 4.65 -8.01 10.98
CA SER A 77 5.65 -8.75 10.24
C SER A 77 5.43 -10.27 10.37
N ASP A 78 4.43 -10.77 9.65
CA ASP A 78 4.33 -12.14 9.15
C ASP A 78 3.29 -12.05 8.02
N LYS A 79 3.73 -11.61 6.82
CA LYS A 79 3.03 -10.62 5.97
C LYS A 79 1.80 -11.15 5.21
N SER A 80 0.82 -11.67 5.92
CA SER A 80 -0.55 -11.64 5.45
C SER A 80 -1.26 -10.39 5.99
N GLU A 81 -1.59 -9.45 5.11
CA GLU A 81 -2.32 -8.22 5.44
C GLU A 81 -3.81 -8.40 5.09
N LEU A 82 -4.71 -7.91 5.94
CA LEU A 82 -6.14 -7.92 5.66
C LEU A 82 -6.58 -6.55 5.14
N ILE A 83 -7.38 -6.56 4.08
CA ILE A 83 -8.02 -5.35 3.56
C ILE A 83 -9.36 -5.22 4.29
N ILE A 84 -9.40 -4.43 5.36
CA ILE A 84 -10.59 -4.26 6.20
C ILE A 84 -11.27 -2.92 5.90
N PHE A 85 -12.59 -2.90 5.78
CA PHE A 85 -13.41 -1.70 5.68
C PHE A 85 -14.71 -1.88 6.47
N GLU A 86 -15.04 -0.94 7.37
CA GLU A 86 -16.25 -1.01 8.22
C GLU A 86 -16.40 -2.37 8.92
N ASP A 87 -15.32 -2.87 9.54
CA ASP A 87 -15.23 -4.17 10.21
C ASP A 87 -15.46 -5.42 9.31
N LEU A 88 -15.52 -5.23 7.99
CA LEU A 88 -15.64 -6.30 7.00
C LEU A 88 -14.32 -6.56 6.30
N ILE A 89 -14.02 -7.84 6.06
CA ILE A 89 -12.79 -8.26 5.40
C ILE A 89 -13.10 -8.31 3.90
N LEU A 90 -12.53 -7.38 3.13
CA LEU A 90 -12.68 -7.31 1.68
C LEU A 90 -11.74 -8.26 0.94
N GLY A 91 -10.61 -8.61 1.56
CA GLY A 91 -9.66 -9.56 1.01
C GLY A 91 -8.44 -9.76 1.89
N LYS A 92 -7.66 -10.79 1.59
CA LYS A 92 -6.41 -11.15 2.25
C LYS A 92 -5.26 -11.05 1.27
N ILE A 93 -4.26 -10.25 1.61
CA ILE A 93 -3.01 -10.10 0.87
C ILE A 93 -1.99 -11.04 1.47
N ASN A 94 -1.34 -11.86 0.64
CA ASN A 94 -0.14 -12.61 0.99
C ASN A 94 1.01 -12.08 0.13
N VAL A 95 2.09 -11.64 0.78
CA VAL A 95 3.27 -11.10 0.09
C VAL A 95 4.42 -12.09 0.18
N ASP A 96 4.85 -12.56 -0.98
CA ASP A 96 6.10 -13.29 -1.17
C ASP A 96 7.21 -12.36 -1.70
N GLU A 97 8.44 -12.87 -1.80
CA GLU A 97 9.61 -12.11 -2.26
C GLU A 97 9.45 -11.47 -3.65
N LYS A 98 8.66 -12.09 -4.54
CA LYS A 98 8.43 -11.62 -5.91
C LYS A 98 6.97 -11.56 -6.31
N LYS A 99 6.06 -12.02 -5.46
CA LYS A 99 4.64 -12.17 -5.77
C LYS A 99 3.80 -11.52 -4.69
N ILE A 100 2.73 -10.85 -5.11
CA ILE A 100 1.64 -10.38 -4.27
C ILE A 100 0.44 -11.20 -4.69
N GLU A 101 -0.14 -11.93 -3.75
CA GLU A 101 -1.38 -12.67 -3.94
C GLU A 101 -2.47 -12.04 -3.10
N ILE A 102 -3.62 -11.79 -3.70
CA ILE A 102 -4.76 -11.19 -3.01
C ILE A 102 -5.95 -12.11 -3.22
N THR A 103 -6.43 -12.70 -2.14
CA THR A 103 -7.65 -13.50 -2.11
C THR A 103 -8.82 -12.58 -1.79
N ILE A 104 -9.79 -12.51 -2.68
CA ILE A 104 -10.98 -11.68 -2.49
C ILE A 104 -11.94 -12.40 -1.54
N SER A 105 -12.52 -11.64 -0.61
CA SER A 105 -13.53 -12.18 0.31
C SER A 105 -14.88 -12.36 -0.38
N ASP A 106 -15.62 -13.38 0.06
CA ASP A 106 -16.98 -13.66 -0.39
C ASP A 106 -17.96 -12.51 -0.11
N GLU A 107 -17.63 -11.60 0.82
CA GLU A 107 -18.45 -10.43 1.15
C GLU A 107 -18.51 -9.39 0.02
N LEU A 108 -17.43 -9.28 -0.76
CA LEU A 108 -17.29 -8.25 -1.79
C LEU A 108 -18.05 -8.63 -3.08
N GLN A 109 -18.03 -9.92 -3.45
CA GLN A 109 -18.68 -10.48 -4.64
C GLN A 109 -18.48 -9.62 -5.91
N MET A 110 -17.23 -9.42 -6.31
CA MET A 110 -16.91 -8.63 -7.51
C MET A 110 -16.65 -9.51 -8.72
N THR A 111 -16.81 -8.95 -9.92
CA THR A 111 -16.55 -9.63 -11.21
C THR A 111 -15.19 -9.27 -11.80
N GLY A 112 -14.54 -8.22 -11.28
CA GLY A 112 -13.33 -7.62 -11.85
C GLY A 112 -13.61 -6.64 -13.00
N GLU A 113 -14.88 -6.39 -13.32
CA GLU A 113 -15.28 -5.44 -14.37
C GLU A 113 -15.67 -4.08 -13.80
N GLU A 114 -15.74 -3.96 -12.47
CA GLU A 114 -16.18 -2.76 -11.77
C GLU A 114 -15.24 -1.59 -12.07
N PRO A 115 -15.76 -0.38 -12.36
CA PRO A 115 -14.93 0.74 -12.82
C PRO A 115 -13.73 1.09 -11.92
N PRO A 116 -13.83 1.09 -10.57
CA PRO A 116 -12.67 1.38 -9.72
C PRO A 116 -11.54 0.36 -9.86
N PHE A 117 -11.84 -0.88 -10.24
CA PHE A 117 -10.84 -1.89 -10.50
C PHE A 117 -10.39 -1.87 -11.96
N LYS A 118 -11.33 -1.97 -12.90
CA LYS A 118 -11.01 -2.05 -14.33
C LYS A 118 -10.37 -0.78 -14.89
N SER A 119 -10.96 0.38 -14.61
CA SER A 119 -10.51 1.64 -15.22
C SER A 119 -9.32 2.25 -14.48
N PHE A 120 -9.33 2.21 -13.16
CA PHE A 120 -8.23 2.76 -12.37
C PHE A 120 -7.11 1.74 -12.16
N PHE A 121 -7.38 0.60 -11.53
CA PHE A 121 -6.31 -0.33 -11.17
C PHE A 121 -5.67 -0.98 -12.40
N ILE A 122 -6.47 -1.60 -13.26
CA ILE A 122 -5.94 -2.29 -14.45
C ILE A 122 -5.47 -1.26 -15.50
N LYS A 123 -6.39 -0.45 -16.03
CA LYS A 123 -6.06 0.39 -17.21
C LYS A 123 -5.12 1.56 -16.93
N LYS A 124 -5.14 2.13 -15.73
CA LYS A 124 -4.29 3.28 -15.39
C LYS A 124 -3.05 2.82 -14.63
N PHE A 125 -3.24 2.23 -13.46
CA PHE A 125 -2.14 1.95 -12.54
C PHE A 125 -1.22 0.82 -13.03
N MET A 126 -1.75 -0.33 -13.45
CA MET A 126 -0.91 -1.43 -13.96
C MET A 126 -0.23 -1.05 -15.29
N THR A 127 -0.95 -0.39 -16.20
CA THR A 127 -0.35 0.10 -17.46
C THR A 127 0.81 1.07 -17.23
N GLU A 128 0.73 1.94 -16.21
CA GLU A 128 1.84 2.82 -15.84
C GLU A 128 3.08 2.03 -15.43
N LEU A 129 2.91 1.00 -14.59
CA LEU A 129 3.99 0.11 -14.16
C LEU A 129 4.58 -0.71 -15.31
N GLU A 130 3.75 -1.19 -16.23
CA GLU A 130 4.19 -1.89 -17.45
C GLU A 130 5.00 -0.97 -18.37
N ASN A 131 4.59 0.30 -18.51
CA ASN A 131 5.32 1.26 -19.33
C ASN A 131 6.68 1.61 -18.71
N GLU A 132 6.76 1.80 -17.40
CA GLU A 132 8.04 1.95 -16.69
C GLU A 132 8.97 0.76 -16.96
N ASP A 133 8.43 -0.47 -16.92
CA ASP A 133 9.24 -1.66 -17.15
C ASP A 133 9.66 -1.80 -18.63
N LYS A 134 8.82 -1.41 -19.59
CA LYS A 134 9.21 -1.31 -21.02
C LYS A 134 10.36 -0.35 -21.26
N GLU A 135 10.35 0.81 -20.60
CA GLU A 135 11.47 1.75 -20.69
C GLU A 135 12.76 1.14 -20.13
N LEU A 136 12.67 0.42 -19.03
CA LEU A 136 13.81 -0.27 -18.41
C LEU A 136 14.33 -1.46 -19.23
N LEU A 137 13.44 -2.17 -19.93
CA LEU A 137 13.79 -3.22 -20.90
C LEU A 137 14.58 -2.64 -22.08
N ASN A 138 14.13 -1.49 -22.61
CA ASN A 138 14.80 -0.84 -23.75
C ASN A 138 16.24 -0.43 -23.43
N ILE A 139 16.52 -0.07 -22.18
CA ILE A 139 17.88 0.24 -21.70
C ILE A 139 18.60 -0.95 -21.05
N ASN A 140 18.08 -2.17 -21.21
CA ASN A 140 18.62 -3.43 -20.69
C ASN A 140 18.89 -3.41 -19.17
N LYS A 141 18.12 -2.64 -18.40
CA LYS A 141 18.24 -2.60 -16.93
C LYS A 141 17.48 -3.72 -16.23
N ILE A 142 16.48 -4.30 -16.90
CA ILE A 142 15.75 -5.48 -16.45
C ILE A 142 15.64 -6.46 -17.62
N LYS A 143 15.40 -7.73 -17.32
CA LYS A 143 15.14 -8.76 -18.32
C LYS A 143 13.64 -8.93 -18.57
N LYS A 144 13.27 -9.56 -19.69
CA LYS A 144 11.87 -9.78 -20.08
C LYS A 144 11.09 -10.64 -19.06
N ASP A 145 11.76 -11.57 -18.38
CA ASP A 145 11.20 -12.39 -17.31
C ASP A 145 11.02 -11.63 -15.97
N GLU A 146 11.57 -10.42 -15.87
CA GLU A 146 11.45 -9.53 -14.71
C GLU A 146 10.41 -8.42 -14.93
N GLU A 147 9.70 -8.41 -16.07
CA GLU A 147 8.58 -7.51 -16.32
C GLU A 147 7.43 -7.81 -15.35
N ILE A 148 6.77 -6.78 -14.86
CA ILE A 148 5.58 -6.94 -14.02
C ILE A 148 4.52 -7.77 -14.74
N SER A 149 3.92 -8.72 -14.03
CA SER A 149 2.85 -9.55 -14.57
C SER A 149 1.65 -9.54 -13.65
N PHE A 150 0.47 -9.60 -14.25
CA PHE A 150 -0.82 -9.54 -13.55
C PHE A 150 -1.73 -10.65 -14.07
N PHE A 151 -2.33 -11.39 -13.14
CA PHE A 151 -3.25 -12.48 -13.43
C PHE A 151 -4.48 -12.40 -12.53
N LEU A 152 -5.63 -12.75 -13.12
CA LEU A 152 -6.93 -12.76 -12.46
C LEU A 152 -7.50 -14.17 -12.53
N GLU A 153 -7.88 -14.70 -11.37
CA GLU A 153 -8.58 -15.98 -11.26
C GLU A 153 -10.03 -15.72 -10.86
N LYS A 154 -10.95 -16.30 -11.63
CA LYS A 154 -12.38 -16.21 -11.38
C LYS A 154 -12.93 -17.58 -11.01
N ASN A 155 -13.88 -17.61 -10.08
CA ASN A 155 -14.58 -18.82 -9.70
C ASN A 155 -15.61 -19.23 -10.77
N LYS A 156 -16.33 -20.33 -10.50
CA LYS A 156 -17.37 -20.88 -11.41
C LYS A 156 -18.51 -19.90 -11.69
N ASP A 157 -18.78 -18.99 -10.76
CA ASP A 157 -19.84 -17.97 -10.86
C ASP A 157 -19.36 -16.67 -11.52
N LYS A 158 -18.16 -16.68 -12.13
CA LYS A 158 -17.50 -15.53 -12.77
C LYS A 158 -17.17 -14.39 -11.81
N LEU A 159 -17.17 -14.66 -10.51
CA LEU A 159 -16.68 -13.73 -9.49
C LEU A 159 -15.17 -13.85 -9.37
N LEU A 160 -14.51 -12.74 -9.11
CA LEU A 160 -13.07 -12.67 -8.91
C LEU A 160 -12.72 -13.28 -7.56
N GLU A 161 -11.89 -14.33 -7.59
CA GLU A 161 -11.48 -15.08 -6.41
C GLU A 161 -10.05 -14.70 -5.98
N LYS A 162 -9.14 -14.59 -6.96
CA LYS A 162 -7.74 -14.30 -6.69
C LYS A 162 -7.14 -13.34 -7.70
N ILE A 163 -6.29 -12.46 -7.19
CA ILE A 163 -5.45 -11.54 -7.97
C ILE A 163 -4.00 -11.87 -7.66
N GLN A 164 -3.21 -12.09 -8.71
CA GLN A 164 -1.78 -12.35 -8.58
C GLN A 164 -0.99 -11.31 -9.36
N ILE A 165 -0.03 -10.68 -8.68
CA ILE A 165 0.91 -9.72 -9.27
C ILE A 165 2.32 -10.21 -9.00
N SER A 166 3.11 -10.42 -10.04
CA SER A 166 4.49 -10.89 -9.92
C SER A 166 5.48 -9.84 -10.42
N ASN A 167 6.72 -9.92 -9.94
CA ASN A 167 7.84 -9.05 -10.32
C ASN A 167 7.68 -7.57 -9.93
N TYR A 168 7.17 -7.29 -8.71
CA TYR A 168 7.07 -5.91 -8.21
C TYR A 168 8.43 -5.21 -7.95
N ARG A 169 9.53 -5.96 -7.94
CA ARG A 169 10.95 -5.53 -7.86
C ARG A 169 11.41 -4.90 -6.55
N ASN A 170 10.65 -3.97 -5.96
CA ASN A 170 11.05 -3.28 -4.74
C ASN A 170 9.88 -2.99 -3.80
N ASN A 171 10.21 -2.74 -2.52
CA ASN A 171 9.20 -2.47 -1.50
C ASN A 171 8.33 -1.25 -1.81
N ILE A 172 8.88 -0.19 -2.42
CA ILE A 172 8.10 1.02 -2.75
C ILE A 172 7.00 0.69 -3.77
N ARG A 173 7.31 -0.09 -4.82
CA ARG A 173 6.33 -0.55 -5.81
C ARG A 173 5.32 -1.49 -5.19
N LYS A 174 5.76 -2.42 -4.32
CA LYS A 174 4.88 -3.31 -3.57
C LYS A 174 3.85 -2.54 -2.75
N GLU A 175 4.28 -1.57 -1.95
CA GLU A 175 3.39 -0.70 -1.16
C GLU A 175 2.42 0.09 -2.04
N LYS A 176 2.90 0.64 -3.17
CA LYS A 176 2.04 1.34 -4.14
C LYS A 176 0.95 0.41 -4.69
N ILE A 177 1.30 -0.82 -5.06
CA ILE A 177 0.37 -1.82 -5.59
C ILE A 177 -0.69 -2.16 -4.55
N ILE A 178 -0.27 -2.47 -3.32
CA ILE A 178 -1.15 -2.81 -2.18
C ILE A 178 -2.12 -1.65 -1.90
N LYS A 179 -1.65 -0.41 -1.89
CA LYS A 179 -2.50 0.77 -1.68
C LYS A 179 -3.51 0.96 -2.82
N ALA A 180 -3.06 0.84 -4.07
CA ALA A 180 -3.91 1.04 -5.24
C ALA A 180 -5.03 0.00 -5.30
N ILE A 181 -4.73 -1.28 -5.07
CA ILE A 181 -5.73 -2.33 -5.08
C ILE A 181 -6.68 -2.22 -3.89
N SER A 182 -6.16 -1.95 -2.68
CA SER A 182 -6.99 -1.74 -1.49
C SER A 182 -7.98 -0.59 -1.67
N TRP A 183 -7.56 0.50 -2.32
CA TRP A 183 -8.45 1.60 -2.69
C TRP A 183 -9.54 1.14 -3.65
N SER A 184 -9.20 0.37 -4.69
CA SER A 184 -10.17 -0.15 -5.64
C SER A 184 -11.21 -1.06 -4.98
N LEU A 185 -10.78 -2.01 -4.15
CA LEU A 185 -11.70 -2.91 -3.44
C LEU A 185 -12.64 -2.12 -2.51
N ARG A 186 -12.08 -1.19 -1.73
CA ARG A 186 -12.86 -0.32 -0.83
C ARG A 186 -13.88 0.53 -1.59
N THR A 187 -13.47 1.11 -2.71
CA THR A 187 -14.35 1.96 -3.54
C THR A 187 -15.48 1.15 -4.17
N ILE A 188 -15.22 -0.12 -4.53
CA ILE A 188 -16.28 -1.02 -5.02
C ILE A 188 -17.28 -1.30 -3.90
N PHE A 189 -16.79 -1.65 -2.71
CA PHE A 189 -17.65 -1.91 -1.56
C PHE A 189 -18.51 -0.70 -1.20
N GLN A 190 -17.94 0.50 -1.15
CA GLN A 190 -18.66 1.75 -0.84
C GLN A 190 -19.74 2.13 -1.86
N LYS A 191 -19.64 1.62 -3.10
CA LYS A 191 -20.59 1.91 -4.19
C LYS A 191 -21.66 0.83 -4.35
N LYS A 192 -21.56 -0.26 -3.59
CA LYS A 192 -22.53 -1.34 -3.54
C LYS A 192 -23.69 -0.95 -2.63
#